data_AF-A0A9X5X9J5-F1
#
_entry.id   AF-A0A9X5X9J5-F1
#
_cell.length_a   1.000
_cell.length_b   1.000
_cell.length_c   1.000
_cell.angle_alpha   90.00
_cell.angle_beta   90.00
_cell.angle_gamma   90.00
#
_symmetry.space_group_name_H-M   'P 1'
#
loop_
_entity.id
_entity.type
_entity.pdbx_description
1 polymer ?
#
loop_
_entity_poly.entity_id
_entity_poly.type
_entity_poly.pdbx_seq_one_letter_code
_entity_poly.pdbx_strand_id
1 'polypeptide(L)'
;MRETRSDGELLRAIAADTDRRAFEELYRRYAPWLTARLRGRCADAGVVDDVVQETFLAIWRGTASYREEGDAAGWLWRIGWGRLIDPLRGDGARGRLRQALARFRHRNEASAEE
;
A
#
# COMPACT_ATOMS: atom_id res chain seq x y z
N MET A 1 3.77 -24.30 20.56
CA MET A 1 3.52 -24.01 19.12
C MET A 1 2.68 -22.75 19.07
N ARG A 2 3.16 -21.66 18.46
CA ARG A 2 2.25 -20.54 18.15
C ARG A 2 1.38 -21.03 17.00
N GLU A 3 0.07 -21.15 17.22
CA GLU A 3 -0.86 -21.34 16.12
C GLU A 3 -0.77 -20.12 15.21
N THR A 4 -0.34 -20.37 13.97
CA THR A 4 -0.24 -19.36 12.92
C THR A 4 -1.65 -18.94 12.55
N ARG A 5 -2.10 -17.74 12.98
CA ARG A 5 -3.43 -17.20 12.63
C ARG A 5 -3.59 -17.17 11.10
N SER A 6 -4.77 -17.51 10.61
CA SER A 6 -5.16 -17.29 9.22
C SER A 6 -5.19 -15.80 8.87
N ASP A 7 -5.11 -15.47 7.59
CA ASP A 7 -5.09 -14.07 7.16
C ASP A 7 -6.40 -13.33 7.50
N GLY A 8 -7.54 -14.03 7.47
CA GLY A 8 -8.83 -13.51 7.91
C GLY A 8 -8.87 -13.22 9.42
N GLU A 9 -8.30 -14.09 10.26
CA GLU A 9 -8.14 -13.82 11.69
C GLU A 9 -7.25 -12.61 11.97
N LEU A 10 -6.16 -12.46 11.23
CA LEU A 10 -5.29 -11.29 11.34
C LEU A 10 -6.05 -10.01 10.97
N LEU A 11 -6.75 -10.01 9.83
CA LEU A 11 -7.50 -8.85 9.35
C LEU A 11 -8.66 -8.45 10.27
N ARG A 12 -9.38 -9.42 10.84
CA ARG A 12 -10.43 -9.16 11.83
C ARG A 12 -9.86 -8.57 13.13
N ALA A 13 -8.77 -9.12 13.64
CA ALA A 13 -8.13 -8.60 14.85
C ALA A 13 -7.63 -7.15 14.66
N ILE A 14 -7.11 -6.83 13.47
CA ILE A 14 -6.73 -5.45 13.12
C ILE A 14 -7.96 -4.54 13.09
N ALA A 15 -9.04 -4.96 12.42
CA ALA A 15 -10.23 -4.14 12.24
C ALA A 15 -11.03 -3.91 13.54
N ALA A 16 -11.05 -4.90 14.44
CA ALA A 16 -11.79 -4.82 15.70
C ALA A 16 -11.03 -4.04 16.78
N ASP A 17 -9.76 -4.39 17.00
CA ASP A 17 -9.02 -3.95 18.19
C ASP A 17 -7.74 -3.18 17.88
N THR A 18 -7.46 -2.91 16.60
CA THR A 18 -6.17 -2.32 16.19
C THR A 18 -5.01 -3.20 16.70
N ASP A 19 -5.17 -4.53 16.62
CA ASP A 19 -4.18 -5.50 17.13
C ASP A 19 -2.85 -5.35 16.38
N ARG A 20 -1.88 -4.75 17.07
CA ARG A 20 -0.54 -4.49 16.53
C ARG A 20 0.22 -5.77 16.18
N ARG A 21 0.03 -6.86 16.91
CA ARG A 21 0.70 -8.13 16.61
C ARG A 21 0.12 -8.75 15.34
N ALA A 22 -1.20 -8.69 15.20
CA ALA A 22 -1.86 -9.14 13.98
C ALA A 22 -1.42 -8.33 12.76
N PHE A 23 -1.32 -7.00 12.92
CA PHE A 23 -0.81 -6.11 11.87
C PHE A 23 0.64 -6.42 11.48
N GLU A 24 1.55 -6.57 12.44
CA GLU A 24 2.94 -6.92 12.15
C GLU A 24 3.08 -8.25 11.41
N GLU A 25 2.26 -9.24 11.79
CA GLU A 25 2.27 -10.54 11.15
C GLU A 25 1.76 -10.47 9.70
N LEU A 26 0.66 -9.75 9.48
CA LEU A 26 0.13 -9.49 8.13
C LEU A 26 1.16 -8.74 7.27
N TYR A 27 1.79 -7.70 7.83
CA TYR A 27 2.81 -6.92 7.14
C TYR A 27 4.00 -7.78 6.72
N ARG A 28 4.53 -8.60 7.64
CA ARG A 28 5.64 -9.51 7.35
C ARG A 28 5.31 -10.53 6.26
N ARG A 29 4.07 -11.03 6.23
CA ARG A 29 3.62 -12.00 5.21
C ARG A 29 3.49 -11.37 3.83
N TYR A 30 2.90 -10.18 3.75
CA TYR A 30 2.43 -9.65 2.47
C TYR A 30 3.21 -8.47 1.90
N ALA A 31 3.93 -7.70 2.71
CA ALA A 31 4.69 -6.56 2.21
C ALA A 31 5.74 -6.96 1.15
N PRO A 32 6.53 -8.04 1.32
CA PRO A 32 7.49 -8.46 0.30
C PRO A 32 6.81 -8.87 -1.02
N TRP A 33 5.71 -9.62 -0.90
CA TRP A 33 4.93 -10.06 -2.06
C TRP A 33 4.30 -8.89 -2.82
N LEU A 34 3.68 -7.95 -2.11
CA LEU A 34 3.05 -6.79 -2.71
C LEU A 34 4.10 -5.89 -3.39
N THR A 35 5.24 -5.67 -2.73
CA THR A 35 6.38 -4.92 -3.29
C THR A 35 6.87 -5.54 -4.58
N ALA A 36 7.17 -6.84 -4.59
CA ALA A 36 7.64 -7.53 -5.80
C ALA A 36 6.63 -7.44 -6.94
N ARG A 37 5.34 -7.59 -6.64
CA ARG A 37 4.27 -7.53 -7.64
C ARG A 37 4.10 -6.13 -8.22
N LEU A 38 4.21 -5.08 -7.39
CA LEU A 38 4.12 -3.68 -7.82
C LEU A 38 5.36 -3.25 -8.62
N ARG A 39 6.56 -3.73 -8.28
CA ARG A 39 7.79 -3.48 -9.07
C ARG A 39 7.69 -4.02 -10.50
N GLY A 40 6.93 -5.10 -10.71
CA GLY A 40 6.62 -5.57 -12.05
C GLY A 40 5.77 -4.59 -12.89
N ARG A 41 5.16 -3.57 -12.26
CA ARG A 41 4.25 -2.58 -12.89
C ARG A 41 4.74 -1.14 -12.81
N CYS A 42 5.63 -0.83 -11.88
CA CYS A 42 6.20 0.50 -11.68
C CYS A 42 7.71 0.38 -11.44
N ALA A 43 8.50 1.04 -12.28
CA ALA A 43 9.96 1.00 -12.18
C ALA A 43 10.51 1.94 -11.07
N ASP A 44 9.73 2.94 -10.66
CA ASP A 44 10.10 3.86 -9.58
C ASP A 44 9.93 3.17 -8.22
N ALA A 45 11.04 2.82 -7.58
CA ALA A 45 11.05 2.13 -6.30
C ALA A 45 10.44 2.98 -5.17
N GLY A 46 10.62 4.31 -5.20
CA GLY A 46 10.05 5.20 -4.18
C GLY A 46 8.53 5.24 -4.25
N VAL A 47 7.98 5.28 -5.46
CA VAL A 47 6.53 5.18 -5.68
C VAL A 47 5.98 3.84 -5.19
N VAL A 48 6.70 2.73 -5.45
CA VAL A 48 6.27 1.42 -4.96
C VAL A 48 6.24 1.36 -3.43
N ASP A 49 7.30 1.85 -2.77
CA ASP A 49 7.40 1.84 -1.32
C ASP A 49 6.31 2.71 -0.66
N ASP A 50 6.00 3.87 -1.25
CA ASP A 50 4.89 4.73 -0.81
C ASP A 50 3.53 4.02 -0.94
N VAL A 51 3.28 3.35 -2.07
CA VAL A 51 2.03 2.60 -2.31
C VAL A 51 1.89 1.46 -1.31
N VAL A 52 2.95 0.72 -1.02
CA VAL A 52 2.94 -0.35 -0.02
C VAL A 52 2.61 0.22 1.35
N GLN A 53 3.29 1.30 1.77
CA GLN A 53 3.03 1.95 3.05
C GLN A 53 1.59 2.45 3.17
N GLU A 54 1.08 3.19 2.18
CA GLU A 54 -0.30 3.70 2.17
C GLU A 54 -1.34 2.57 2.13
N THR A 55 -0.99 1.42 1.56
CA THR A 55 -1.84 0.22 1.58
C THR A 55 -1.99 -0.30 3.01
N PHE A 56 -0.89 -0.54 3.71
CA PHE A 56 -0.93 -1.05 5.08
C PHE A 56 -1.45 0.00 6.08
N LEU A 57 -1.15 1.29 5.90
CA LEU A 57 -1.72 2.35 6.73
C LEU A 57 -3.25 2.42 6.62
N ALA A 58 -3.80 2.15 5.43
CA ALA A 58 -5.25 2.13 5.26
C ALA A 58 -5.93 0.95 5.95
N ILE A 59 -5.26 -0.20 5.98
CA ILE A 59 -5.70 -1.37 6.72
C ILE A 59 -5.68 -1.07 8.22
N TRP A 60 -4.59 -0.49 8.72
CA TRP A 60 -4.45 -0.09 10.12
C TRP A 60 -5.50 0.95 10.56
N ARG A 61 -5.79 1.94 9.70
CA ARG A 61 -6.81 2.97 9.97
C ARG A 61 -8.25 2.48 9.77
N GLY A 62 -8.45 1.23 9.35
CA GLY A 62 -9.76 0.67 9.04
C GLY A 62 -10.46 1.33 7.83
N THR A 63 -9.73 2.11 7.02
CA THR A 63 -10.31 2.73 5.81
C THR A 63 -10.42 1.76 4.64
N ALA A 64 -9.78 0.60 4.75
CA ALA A 64 -9.99 -0.54 3.87
C ALA A 64 -10.78 -1.63 4.60
N SER A 65 -11.96 -1.98 4.08
CA SER A 65 -12.78 -3.05 4.65
C SER A 65 -12.51 -4.37 3.95
N TYR A 66 -12.13 -5.39 4.72
CA TYR A 66 -12.03 -6.77 4.26
C TYR A 66 -13.35 -7.49 4.50
N ARG A 67 -13.83 -8.23 3.49
CA ARG A 67 -14.94 -9.19 3.61
C ARG A 67 -14.35 -10.56 3.35
N GLU A 68 -14.57 -11.52 4.26
CA GLU A 68 -13.98 -12.88 4.25
C GLU A 68 -14.41 -13.77 3.09
N GLU A 69 -15.05 -13.21 2.07
CA GLU A 69 -15.50 -13.88 0.86
C GLU A 69 -14.36 -14.06 -0.17
N GLY A 70 -13.12 -13.67 0.13
CA GLY A 70 -12.03 -13.72 -0.84
C GLY A 70 -10.61 -13.80 -0.27
N ASP A 71 -9.67 -14.19 -1.14
CA ASP A 71 -8.24 -14.29 -0.85
C ASP A 71 -7.64 -12.95 -0.40
N ALA A 72 -6.93 -12.97 0.73
CA ALA A 72 -6.30 -11.80 1.33
C ALA A 72 -5.23 -11.20 0.40
N ALA A 73 -4.48 -12.03 -0.34
CA ALA A 73 -3.54 -11.54 -1.35
C ALA A 73 -4.29 -10.77 -2.45
N GLY A 74 -5.33 -11.36 -3.05
CA GLY A 74 -6.15 -10.69 -4.06
C GLY A 74 -6.77 -9.36 -3.57
N TRP A 75 -7.22 -9.31 -2.32
CA TRP A 75 -7.74 -8.09 -1.70
C TRP A 75 -6.66 -7.02 -1.51
N LEU A 76 -5.49 -7.40 -0.95
CA LEU A 76 -4.33 -6.50 -0.81
C LEU A 76 -3.85 -5.95 -2.14
N TRP A 77 -3.81 -6.81 -3.17
CA TRP A 77 -3.48 -6.39 -4.53
C TRP A 77 -4.44 -5.33 -5.03
N ARG A 78 -5.76 -5.49 -4.83
CA ARG A 78 -6.75 -4.49 -5.28
C ARG A 78 -6.52 -3.13 -4.63
N ILE A 79 -6.19 -3.11 -3.33
CA ILE A 79 -5.92 -1.89 -2.55
C ILE A 79 -4.64 -1.20 -3.03
N GLY A 80 -3.55 -1.97 -3.17
CA GLY A 80 -2.25 -1.45 -3.62
C GLY A 80 -2.26 -1.02 -5.08
N TRP A 81 -2.90 -1.81 -5.96
CA TRP A 81 -3.08 -1.46 -7.36
C TRP A 81 -3.91 -0.18 -7.50
N GLY A 82 -5.04 -0.06 -6.77
CA GLY A 82 -5.82 1.17 -6.70
C GLY A 82 -4.96 2.38 -6.31
N ARG A 83 -4.17 2.26 -5.25
CA ARG A 83 -3.25 3.34 -4.82
C ARG A 83 -2.18 3.71 -5.85
N LEU A 84 -1.69 2.74 -6.62
CA LEU A 84 -0.72 2.98 -7.68
C LEU A 84 -1.36 3.72 -8.88
N ILE A 85 -2.59 3.36 -9.24
CA ILE A 85 -3.25 3.89 -10.45
C ILE A 85 -4.16 5.08 -10.20
N ASP A 86 -4.68 5.28 -9.00
CA ASP A 86 -5.60 6.38 -8.67
C ASP A 86 -4.97 7.78 -8.88
N PRO A 87 -3.67 8.00 -8.58
CA PRO A 87 -2.98 9.21 -8.99
C PRO A 87 -2.95 9.41 -10.52
N LEU A 88 -2.91 8.32 -11.29
CA LEU A 88 -2.93 8.32 -12.76
C LEU A 88 -4.35 8.51 -13.32
N ARG A 89 -5.38 8.10 -12.57
CA ARG A 89 -6.80 8.15 -12.98
C ARG A 89 -7.49 9.46 -12.63
N GLY A 90 -6.85 10.32 -11.85
CA GLY A 90 -7.36 11.66 -11.62
C GLY A 90 -8.61 11.72 -10.72
N ASP A 91 -8.88 10.70 -9.90
CA ASP A 91 -10.05 10.65 -9.00
C ASP A 91 -9.70 10.77 -7.50
N GLY A 92 -8.42 10.75 -7.09
CA GLY A 92 -8.00 11.16 -5.74
C GLY A 92 -7.42 12.58 -5.62
N ALA A 93 -8.07 13.48 -4.88
CA ALA A 93 -7.71 14.91 -4.77
C ALA A 93 -6.27 15.20 -4.27
N ARG A 94 -5.66 14.28 -3.53
CA ARG A 94 -4.30 14.43 -2.96
C ARG A 94 -3.21 13.77 -3.81
N GLY A 95 -3.54 12.74 -4.59
CA GLY A 95 -2.59 12.06 -5.50
C GLY A 95 -2.19 12.96 -6.68
N ARG A 96 -3.12 13.80 -7.14
CA ARG A 96 -2.91 14.78 -8.22
C ARG A 96 -1.96 15.92 -7.82
N LEU A 97 -1.97 16.34 -6.56
CA LEU A 97 -1.14 17.46 -6.09
C LEU A 97 0.29 17.01 -5.71
N ARG A 98 0.46 15.78 -5.21
CA ARG A 98 1.77 15.27 -4.77
C ARG A 98 2.67 14.82 -5.92
N GLN A 99 2.09 14.23 -6.98
CA GLN A 99 2.82 14.04 -8.24
C GLN A 99 3.20 15.38 -8.90
N ALA A 100 2.35 16.41 -8.78
CA ALA A 100 2.62 17.75 -9.30
C ALA A 100 3.81 18.43 -8.58
N LEU A 101 4.04 18.16 -7.29
CA LEU A 101 5.16 18.73 -6.53
C LEU A 101 6.47 17.93 -6.66
N ALA A 102 6.40 16.59 -6.75
CA ALA A 102 7.60 15.75 -6.92
C ALA A 102 8.29 15.97 -8.27
N ARG A 103 7.53 16.20 -9.36
CA ARG A 103 8.10 16.50 -10.69
C ARG A 103 8.65 17.92 -10.80
N PHE A 104 8.22 18.83 -9.92
CA PHE A 104 8.66 20.22 -9.94
C PHE A 104 10.02 20.41 -9.25
N ARG A 105 10.30 19.66 -8.17
CA ARG A 105 11.63 19.69 -7.52
C ARG A 105 12.73 19.09 -8.39
N HIS A 106 12.44 17.98 -9.08
CA HIS A 106 13.47 17.30 -9.88
C HIS A 106 13.85 18.03 -11.19
N ARG A 107 12.97 18.86 -11.76
CA ARG A 107 13.25 19.66 -12.97
C ARG A 107 14.06 20.93 -12.70
N ASN A 108 14.01 21.45 -11.47
CA ASN A 108 14.75 22.65 -11.08
C ASN A 108 16.17 22.33 -10.58
N GLU A 109 16.40 21.14 -10.03
CA GLU A 109 17.74 20.71 -9.59
C GLU A 109 18.64 20.30 -10.78
N ALA A 110 18.07 19.77 -11.87
CA ALA A 110 18.82 19.34 -13.06
C ALA A 110 19.28 20.50 -14.00
N SER A 111 18.89 21.75 -13.73
CA SER A 111 19.24 22.91 -14.57
C SER A 111 20.28 23.86 -13.94
N ALA A 112 20.75 23.56 -12.72
CA ALA A 112 21.66 24.45 -11.98
C ALA A 112 23.13 23.98 -11.96
N GLU A 113 23.47 22.94 -12.71
CA GLU A 113 24.84 22.36 -12.75
C GLU A 113 25.57 22.51 -14.09
N GLU A 114 25.09 23.34 -15.04
CA GLU A 114 25.85 23.67 -16.27
C GLU A 114 25.95 25.17 -16.55
#